data_AF-A0A0K0EQQ1-F1
#
_entry.id   AF-A0A0K0EQQ1-F1
#
_cell.length_a   1.000
_cell.length_b   1.000
_cell.length_c   1.000
_cell.angle_alpha   90.00
_cell.angle_beta   90.00
_cell.angle_gamma   90.00
#
_symmetry.space_group_name_H-M   'P 1'
#
loop_
_entity.id
_entity.type
_entity.pdbx_description
1 polymer ?
#
loop_
_entity_poly.entity_id
_entity_poly.type
_entity_poly.pdbx_seq_one_letter_code
_entity_poly.pdbx_strand_id
1 'polypeptide(L)'
;MTDCSNSYTTNKNDFSDDDEHYSDIQSPTSHCDDLDSEDEKTKHAREQHRALERRRRDNIKEMYAVLKNNISVSDSDAPPRTTILIKTFETIKETSQAIQKYDDDCRILQEENEQLEEELAALEKEYMEINNDSDEDTNQSDSNKTN
;
A
#
# COMPACT_ATOMS: atom_id res chain seq x y z
N MET A 1 49.23 -20.94 12.48
CA MET A 1 48.00 -20.97 13.29
C MET A 1 47.67 -19.53 13.59
N THR A 2 46.60 -19.00 13.02
CA THR A 2 46.21 -17.60 13.12
C THR A 2 45.37 -17.44 14.38
N ASP A 3 45.88 -16.68 15.35
CA ASP A 3 45.21 -16.42 16.61
C ASP A 3 44.01 -15.49 16.37
N CYS A 4 42.82 -15.97 16.70
CA CYS A 4 41.58 -15.22 16.66
C CYS A 4 41.51 -14.26 17.86
N SER A 5 42.09 -13.07 17.72
CA SER A 5 41.90 -11.96 18.64
C SER A 5 40.48 -11.40 18.50
N ASN A 6 39.54 -11.89 19.31
CA ASN A 6 38.20 -11.30 19.41
C ASN A 6 38.17 -10.29 20.57
N SER A 7 38.55 -9.05 20.30
CA SER A 7 38.45 -7.95 21.26
C SER A 7 37.00 -7.47 21.34
N TYR A 8 36.26 -7.93 22.35
CA TYR A 8 34.98 -7.33 22.71
C TYR A 8 35.24 -5.95 23.33
N THR A 9 35.15 -4.91 22.50
CA THR A 9 35.08 -3.53 22.98
C THR A 9 33.74 -3.35 23.68
N THR A 10 33.76 -3.27 25.00
CA THR A 10 32.65 -2.88 25.86
C THR A 10 32.17 -1.49 25.48
N ASN A 11 31.05 -1.42 24.76
CA ASN A 11 30.40 -0.18 24.41
C ASN A 11 29.79 0.40 25.71
N LYS A 12 30.25 1.58 26.10
CA LYS A 12 29.81 2.29 27.31
C LYS A 12 28.44 2.88 27.02
N ASN A 13 27.40 2.22 27.53
CA ASN A 13 26.05 2.77 27.62
C ASN A 13 26.05 3.90 28.67
N ASP A 14 26.32 5.12 28.20
CA ASP A 14 26.12 6.37 28.91
C ASP A 14 24.65 6.79 28.72
N PHE A 15 23.75 6.20 29.52
CA PHE A 15 22.36 6.66 29.62
C PHE A 15 22.29 7.61 30.81
N SER A 16 22.41 8.90 30.49
CA SER A 16 22.09 10.01 31.38
C SER A 16 20.63 9.90 31.82
N ASP A 17 20.43 9.51 33.07
CA ASP A 17 19.15 9.38 33.77
C ASP A 17 18.76 10.76 34.34
N ASP A 18 18.07 11.57 33.55
CA ASP A 18 17.53 12.88 33.92
C ASP A 18 16.03 12.90 33.60
N ASP A 19 15.23 12.33 34.50
CA ASP A 19 13.76 12.39 34.44
C ASP A 19 13.19 12.70 35.84
N GLU A 20 13.45 13.94 36.29
CA GLU A 20 12.72 14.62 37.35
C GLU A 20 11.30 14.93 36.83
N HIS A 21 10.25 14.31 37.41
CA HIS A 21 8.86 14.81 37.56
C HIS A 21 7.77 13.71 37.53
N TYR A 22 7.72 12.88 38.58
CA TYR A 22 6.47 12.22 38.98
C TYR A 22 6.18 12.49 40.46
N SER A 23 5.89 13.75 40.77
CA SER A 23 5.13 14.12 41.97
C SER A 23 3.65 13.80 41.74
N ASP A 24 3.01 13.21 42.76
CA ASP A 24 1.55 13.11 42.96
C ASP A 24 0.80 11.87 42.44
N ILE A 25 1.42 10.68 42.48
CA ILE A 25 0.63 9.47 42.75
C ILE A 25 0.62 9.26 44.27
N GLN A 26 -0.53 9.60 44.87
CA GLN A 26 -0.92 9.14 46.20
C GLN A 26 -0.85 7.62 46.21
N SER A 27 0.28 7.07 46.68
CA SER A 27 0.42 5.64 46.90
C SER A 27 -0.59 5.25 47.97
N PRO A 28 -1.59 4.40 47.66
CA PRO A 28 -2.44 3.84 48.69
C PRO A 28 -1.53 3.07 49.63
N THR A 29 -1.54 3.46 50.90
CA THR A 29 -0.86 2.77 51.99
C THR A 29 -1.55 1.41 52.20
N SER A 30 -1.44 0.48 51.25
CA SER A 30 -1.74 -0.92 51.47
C SER A 30 -0.48 -1.56 52.01
N HIS A 31 -0.39 -1.53 53.35
CA HIS A 31 0.36 -2.42 54.21
C HIS A 31 0.90 -3.67 53.48
N CYS A 32 2.13 -3.58 52.97
CA CYS A 32 2.86 -4.72 52.42
C CYS A 32 3.56 -5.39 53.60
N ASP A 33 2.91 -6.38 54.21
CA ASP A 33 3.60 -7.28 55.12
C ASP A 33 4.70 -8.03 54.33
N ASP A 34 5.92 -7.84 54.81
CA ASP A 34 7.21 -7.87 54.09
C ASP A 34 7.75 -9.28 53.75
N LEU A 35 6.89 -10.30 53.57
CA LEU A 35 7.36 -11.71 53.55
C LEU A 35 6.93 -12.58 52.34
N ASP A 36 6.28 -12.05 51.31
CA ASP A 36 5.95 -12.82 50.08
C ASP A 36 6.13 -12.05 48.75
N SER A 37 6.74 -10.86 48.82
CA SER A 37 6.73 -9.84 47.75
C SER A 37 7.43 -10.26 46.44
N GLU A 38 8.55 -11.00 46.52
CA GLU A 38 9.33 -11.32 45.31
C GLU A 38 8.70 -12.46 44.48
N ASP A 39 8.18 -13.53 45.09
CA ASP A 39 7.55 -14.60 44.31
C ASP A 39 6.24 -14.13 43.67
N GLU A 40 5.44 -13.34 44.39
CA GLU A 40 4.23 -12.70 43.85
C GLU A 40 4.54 -11.79 42.66
N LYS A 41 5.59 -10.95 42.76
CA LYS A 41 6.04 -10.09 41.67
C LYS A 41 6.47 -10.91 40.45
N THR A 42 7.22 -12.00 40.63
CA THR A 42 7.60 -12.86 39.50
C THR A 42 6.40 -13.59 38.89
N LYS A 43 5.44 -14.02 39.70
CA LYS A 43 4.19 -14.62 39.24
C LYS A 43 3.36 -13.61 38.45
N HIS A 44 3.26 -12.37 38.92
CA HIS A 44 2.56 -11.30 38.22
C HIS A 44 3.23 -10.98 36.88
N ALA A 45 4.56 -10.86 36.85
CA ALA A 45 5.32 -10.65 35.61
C ALA A 45 5.11 -11.79 34.59
N ARG A 46 5.14 -13.05 35.04
CA ARG A 46 4.84 -14.21 34.18
C ARG A 46 3.42 -14.17 33.64
N GLU A 47 2.46 -13.77 34.45
CA GLU A 47 1.05 -13.68 34.03
C GLU A 47 0.83 -12.54 33.04
N GLN A 48 1.41 -11.36 33.27
CA GLN A 48 1.39 -10.25 32.32
C GLN A 48 2.00 -10.65 30.97
N HIS A 49 3.15 -11.33 30.98
CA HIS A 49 3.79 -11.85 29.76
C HIS A 49 2.86 -12.84 29.02
N ARG A 50 2.19 -13.75 29.73
CA ARG A 50 1.21 -14.67 29.13
C ARG A 50 0.02 -13.94 28.53
N ALA A 51 -0.49 -12.92 29.21
CA ALA A 51 -1.60 -12.10 28.74
C ALA A 51 -1.22 -11.31 27.48
N LEU A 52 -0.03 -10.72 27.45
CA LEU A 52 0.50 -10.02 26.28
C LEU A 52 0.64 -10.96 25.07
N GLU A 53 1.21 -12.15 25.27
CA GLU A 53 1.40 -13.12 24.19
C GLU A 53 0.06 -13.69 23.69
N ARG A 54 -0.99 -13.79 24.54
CA ARG A 54 -2.36 -14.07 24.06
C ARG A 54 -2.84 -12.99 23.10
N ARG A 55 -2.76 -11.72 23.49
CA ARG A 55 -3.17 -10.58 22.64
C ARG A 55 -2.41 -10.56 21.32
N ARG A 56 -1.10 -10.78 21.35
CA ARG A 56 -0.26 -10.86 20.14
C ARG A 56 -0.73 -11.97 19.20
N ARG A 57 -1.01 -13.17 19.73
CA ARG A 57 -1.50 -14.29 18.90
C ARG A 57 -2.87 -14.02 18.30
N ASP A 58 -3.77 -13.38 19.05
CA ASP A 58 -5.11 -13.06 18.58
C ASP A 58 -5.05 -12.03 17.44
N ASN A 59 -4.22 -11.00 17.56
CA ASN A 59 -3.97 -10.04 16.49
C ASN A 59 -3.38 -10.70 15.22
N ILE A 60 -2.38 -11.57 15.36
CA ILE A 60 -1.82 -12.32 14.23
C ILE A 60 -2.91 -13.18 13.56
N LYS A 61 -3.74 -13.85 14.36
CA LYS A 61 -4.84 -14.70 13.86
C LYS A 61 -5.87 -13.88 13.07
N GLU A 62 -6.19 -12.68 13.54
CA GLU A 62 -7.08 -11.73 12.84
C GLU A 62 -6.46 -11.30 11.50
N MET A 63 -5.17 -10.95 11.47
CA MET A 63 -4.49 -10.60 10.21
C MET A 63 -4.58 -11.72 9.16
N TYR A 64 -4.39 -12.98 9.57
CA TYR A 64 -4.57 -14.13 8.67
C TYR A 64 -6.00 -14.28 8.17
N ALA A 65 -7.00 -13.97 8.99
CA ALA A 65 -8.40 -14.01 8.57
C ALA A 65 -8.70 -12.92 7.52
N VAL A 66 -8.18 -11.70 7.73
CA VAL A 66 -8.28 -10.61 6.76
C VAL A 66 -7.62 -11.01 5.44
N LEU A 67 -6.39 -11.55 5.47
CA LEU A 67 -5.72 -12.01 4.26
C LEU A 67 -6.56 -13.08 3.54
N LYS A 68 -6.95 -14.15 4.24
CA LYS A 68 -7.74 -15.27 3.67
C LYS A 68 -9.00 -14.78 2.93
N ASN A 69 -9.66 -13.74 3.43
CA ASN A 69 -10.89 -13.21 2.82
C ASN A 69 -10.62 -12.35 1.56
N ASN A 70 -9.42 -11.76 1.44
CA ASN A 70 -9.07 -10.87 0.34
C ASN A 70 -8.26 -11.56 -0.77
N ILE A 71 -7.66 -12.71 -0.48
CA ILE A 71 -6.92 -13.49 -1.48
C ILE A 71 -7.71 -14.70 -1.94
N SER A 72 -7.69 -14.96 -3.24
CA SER A 72 -8.20 -16.19 -3.82
C SER A 72 -7.26 -17.34 -3.44
N VAL A 73 -7.56 -18.01 -2.32
CA VAL A 73 -6.95 -19.29 -1.99
C VAL A 73 -7.92 -20.38 -2.39
N SER A 74 -7.46 -21.34 -3.20
CA SER A 74 -8.23 -22.51 -3.63
C SER A 74 -9.08 -23.11 -2.50
N ASP A 75 -10.25 -23.66 -2.85
CA ASP A 75 -11.38 -24.13 -2.01
C ASP A 75 -11.08 -25.15 -0.88
N SER A 76 -9.86 -25.25 -0.39
CA SER A 76 -9.61 -25.83 0.92
C SER A 76 -10.23 -24.92 1.98
N ASP A 77 -11.13 -25.47 2.79
CA ASP A 77 -11.85 -24.74 3.85
C ASP A 77 -10.90 -24.07 4.87
N ALA A 78 -9.67 -24.60 5.02
CA ALA A 78 -8.64 -24.07 5.89
C ALA A 78 -7.23 -24.21 5.28
N PRO A 79 -6.83 -23.31 4.36
CA PRO A 79 -5.50 -23.37 3.77
C PRO A 79 -4.43 -23.11 4.84
N PRO A 80 -3.24 -23.72 4.72
CA PRO A 80 -2.13 -23.45 5.62
C PRO A 80 -1.78 -21.96 5.65
N ARG A 81 -1.40 -21.44 6.83
CA ARG A 81 -0.96 -20.04 7.00
C ARG A 81 0.15 -19.66 6.00
N THR A 82 1.12 -20.55 5.80
CA THR A 82 2.20 -20.36 4.83
C THR A 82 1.66 -20.19 3.42
N THR A 83 0.66 -20.97 3.01
CA THR A 83 0.01 -20.84 1.70
C THR A 83 -0.69 -19.50 1.57
N ILE A 84 -1.39 -19.04 2.62
CA ILE A 84 -2.01 -17.70 2.64
C ILE A 84 -0.94 -16.63 2.40
N LEU A 85 0.18 -16.65 3.14
CA LEU A 85 1.24 -15.65 2.97
C LEU A 85 1.85 -15.66 1.57
N ILE A 86 2.16 -16.84 1.03
CA ILE A 86 2.74 -16.99 -0.30
C ILE A 86 1.76 -16.44 -1.35
N LYS A 87 0.48 -16.82 -1.27
CA LYS A 87 -0.56 -16.35 -2.19
C LYS A 87 -0.79 -14.86 -2.09
N THR A 88 -0.73 -14.27 -0.90
CA THR A 88 -0.76 -12.81 -0.74
C THR A 88 0.40 -12.14 -1.46
N PHE A 89 1.62 -12.66 -1.32
CA PHE A 89 2.78 -12.11 -2.00
C PHE A 89 2.69 -12.22 -3.52
N GLU A 90 2.24 -13.39 -4.02
CA GLU A 90 1.95 -13.60 -5.44
C GLU A 90 0.91 -12.60 -5.95
N THR A 91 -0.21 -12.44 -5.23
CA THR A 91 -1.28 -11.51 -5.58
C THR A 91 -0.76 -10.07 -5.64
N ILE A 92 0.06 -9.64 -4.67
CA ILE A 92 0.67 -8.30 -4.68
C ILE A 92 1.55 -8.12 -5.91
N LYS A 93 2.37 -9.12 -6.24
CA LYS A 93 3.24 -9.08 -7.41
C LYS A 93 2.43 -9.00 -8.71
N GLU A 94 1.43 -9.86 -8.87
CA GLU A 94 0.56 -9.92 -10.05
C GLU A 94 -0.24 -8.64 -10.22
N THR A 95 -0.83 -8.12 -9.14
CA THR A 95 -1.56 -6.84 -9.17
C THR A 95 -0.65 -5.66 -9.51
N SER A 96 0.58 -5.63 -8.98
CA SER A 96 1.57 -4.59 -9.34
C SER A 96 1.93 -4.66 -10.84
N GLN A 97 2.11 -5.86 -11.38
CA GLN A 97 2.37 -6.05 -12.81
C GLN A 97 1.17 -5.67 -13.68
N ALA A 98 -0.04 -5.99 -13.23
CA ALA A 98 -1.26 -5.63 -13.93
C ALA A 98 -1.48 -4.12 -13.96
N ILE A 99 -1.23 -3.41 -12.84
CA ILE A 99 -1.28 -1.95 -12.79
C ILE A 99 -0.32 -1.35 -13.82
N GLN A 100 0.94 -1.78 -13.83
CA GLN A 100 1.92 -1.30 -14.81
C GLN A 100 1.45 -1.53 -16.25
N LYS A 101 0.89 -2.72 -16.53
CA LYS A 101 0.33 -3.01 -17.86
C LYS A 101 -0.83 -2.08 -18.20
N TYR A 102 -1.76 -1.84 -17.26
CA TYR A 102 -2.88 -0.94 -17.50
C TYR A 102 -2.43 0.51 -17.69
N ASP A 103 -1.39 0.95 -17.00
CA ASP A 103 -0.80 2.29 -17.20
C ASP A 103 -0.17 2.40 -18.60
N ASP A 104 0.52 1.36 -19.07
CA ASP A 104 1.08 1.30 -20.41
C ASP A 104 -0.02 1.25 -21.49
N ASP A 105 -1.07 0.45 -21.28
CA ASP A 105 -2.24 0.37 -22.18
C ASP A 105 -2.97 1.73 -22.24
N CYS A 106 -3.16 2.40 -21.09
CA CYS A 106 -3.74 3.74 -21.03
C CYS A 106 -2.91 4.75 -21.84
N ARG A 107 -1.58 4.71 -21.72
CA ARG A 107 -0.68 5.59 -22.48
C ARG A 107 -0.80 5.36 -23.98
N ILE A 108 -0.79 4.10 -24.41
CA ILE A 108 -0.95 3.75 -25.84
C ILE A 108 -2.31 4.24 -26.37
N LEU A 109 -3.38 4.01 -25.62
CA LEU A 109 -4.72 4.47 -26.02
C LEU A 109 -4.83 6.00 -26.05
N GLN A 110 -4.11 6.71 -25.18
CA GLN A 110 -4.05 8.18 -25.23
C GLN A 110 -3.34 8.66 -26.49
N GLU A 111 -2.19 8.06 -26.84
CA GLU A 111 -1.46 8.38 -28.07
C GLU A 111 -2.28 8.07 -29.32
N GLU A 112 -3.00 6.94 -29.36
CA GLU A 112 -3.89 6.58 -30.47
C GLU A 112 -5.07 7.55 -30.60
N ASN A 113 -5.68 7.95 -29.48
CA ASN A 113 -6.76 8.94 -29.51
C ASN A 113 -6.26 10.32 -30.00
N GLU A 114 -5.09 10.77 -29.55
CA GLU A 114 -4.49 12.04 -30.02
C GLU A 114 -4.26 12.01 -31.54
N GLN A 115 -3.72 10.91 -32.07
CA GLN A 115 -3.52 10.76 -33.51
C GLN A 115 -4.84 10.76 -34.29
N LEU A 116 -5.87 10.09 -33.79
CA LEU A 116 -7.20 10.07 -34.41
C LEU A 116 -7.87 11.44 -34.36
N GLU A 117 -7.73 12.18 -33.26
CA GLU A 117 -8.23 13.54 -33.12
C GLU A 117 -7.54 14.49 -34.13
N GLU A 118 -6.23 14.37 -34.32
CA GLU A 118 -5.48 15.13 -35.34
C GLU A 118 -5.93 14.79 -36.76
N GLU A 119 -6.11 13.50 -37.08
CA GLU A 119 -6.58 13.06 -38.39
C GLU A 119 -8.00 13.56 -38.68
N LEU A 120 -8.90 13.48 -37.69
CA LEU A 120 -10.25 14.01 -37.80
C LEU A 120 -10.26 15.53 -38.03
N ALA A 121 -9.41 16.27 -37.31
CA ALA A 121 -9.29 17.72 -37.49
C ALA A 121 -8.75 18.09 -38.89
N ALA A 122 -7.79 17.31 -39.41
CA ALA A 122 -7.26 17.50 -40.75
C ALA A 122 -8.34 17.23 -41.83
N LEU A 123 -9.10 16.14 -41.68
CA LEU A 123 -10.20 15.78 -42.57
C LEU A 123 -11.35 16.81 -42.52
N GLU A 124 -11.70 17.30 -41.33
CA GLU A 124 -12.71 18.35 -41.17
C GLU A 124 -12.28 19.64 -41.87
N LYS A 125 -11.00 20.00 -41.76
CA LYS A 125 -10.44 21.14 -42.48
C LYS A 125 -10.50 20.96 -43.99
N GLU A 126 -10.08 19.81 -44.52
CA GLU A 126 -10.14 19.51 -45.96
C GLU A 126 -11.59 19.55 -46.47
N TYR A 127 -12.53 18.99 -45.71
CA TYR A 127 -13.95 19.01 -46.04
C TYR A 127 -14.53 20.44 -46.06
N MET A 128 -14.10 21.32 -45.15
CA MET A 128 -14.48 22.73 -45.17
C MET A 128 -13.92 23.49 -46.38
N GLU A 129 -12.66 23.24 -46.74
CA GLU A 129 -12.02 23.86 -47.92
C GLU A 129 -12.77 23.50 -49.21
N ILE A 130 -13.11 22.23 -49.42
CA ILE A 130 -13.84 21.76 -50.62
C ILE A 130 -15.25 22.36 -50.72
N ASN A 131 -15.98 22.48 -49.60
CA ASN A 131 -17.32 23.03 -49.61
C ASN A 131 -17.34 24.54 -49.89
N ASN A 132 -16.37 25.29 -49.34
CA ASN A 132 -16.26 26.72 -49.60
C ASN A 132 -15.94 27.00 -51.08
N ASP A 133 -15.08 26.19 -51.72
CA ASP A 133 -14.78 26.32 -53.15
C ASP A 133 -16.02 26.03 -54.03
N SER A 134 -16.90 25.12 -53.60
CA SER A 134 -18.12 24.77 -54.34
C SER A 134 -19.19 25.88 -54.33
N ASP A 135 -19.25 26.68 -53.25
CA ASP A 135 -20.18 27.81 -53.11
C ASP A 135 -19.74 29.04 -53.94
N GLU A 136 -18.44 29.19 -54.25
CA GLU A 136 -17.96 30.26 -55.13
C GLU A 136 -18.32 30.00 -56.61
N ASP A 137 -18.22 28.75 -57.08
CA ASP A 137 -18.53 28.40 -58.47
C ASP A 137 -20.01 28.52 -58.83
N THR A 138 -20.92 28.32 -57.87
CA THR A 138 -22.36 28.44 -58.12
C THR A 138 -22.83 29.90 -58.25
N ASN A 139 -22.13 30.87 -57.65
CA ASN A 139 -22.55 32.28 -57.69
C ASN A 139 -22.24 33.02 -59.01
N GLN A 140 -21.41 32.46 -59.90
CA GLN A 140 -21.15 33.10 -61.21
C GLN A 140 -22.15 32.74 -62.31
N SER A 141 -22.99 31.72 -62.10
CA SER A 141 -23.86 31.21 -63.18
C SER A 141 -25.18 31.97 -63.36
N ASP A 142 -25.63 32.74 -62.36
CA ASP A 142 -26.96 33.40 -62.40
C ASP A 142 -26.95 34.84 -62.97
N SER A 143 -25.79 35.38 -63.36
CA SER A 143 -25.71 36.76 -63.87
C SER A 143 -25.91 36.92 -65.39
N ASN A 144 -26.12 35.84 -66.15
CA ASN A 144 -26.24 35.90 -67.61
C ASN A 144 -27.58 35.37 -68.12
N LYS A 145 -28.71 35.98 -67.72
CA LYS A 145 -29.98 35.79 -68.46
C LYS A 145 -30.95 36.97 -68.35
N THR A 146 -30.53 38.14 -68.83
CA THR A 146 -31.45 39.23 -69.14
C THR A 146 -30.92 40.00 -70.34
N ASN A 147 -31.42 39.64 -71.53
CA ASN A 147 -31.45 40.49 -72.71
C ASN A 147 -32.83 40.32 -73.36
#